data_AF-A0A374WP19-F1
#
_entry.id   AF-A0A374WP19-F1
#
_cell.length_a   1.000
_cell.length_b   1.000
_cell.length_c   1.000
_cell.angle_alpha   90.00
_cell.angle_beta   90.00
_cell.angle_gamma   90.00
#
_symmetry.space_group_name_H-M   'P 1'
#
loop_
_entity.id
_entity.type
_entity.pdbx_description
1 polymer ?
#
loop_
_entity_poly.entity_id
_entity_poly.type
_entity_poly.pdbx_seq_one_letter_code
_entity_poly.pdbx_strand_id
1 'polypeptide(L)'
;MMNERLKAEFEAYKNDFELIRQQIEKEVVRNEYYKSEFYELTPFSYQRNGFKQGKPVKRHDTIKSSKNLCIYGFNDQAKIIEVKAGCSIENQFYHTFLFYTDNLVKSILYDNGKHLMNVCHYFFKDGKLNRLLLCGNYGSREESYIYDGNVLTHIEIKQYNEEGENAGGLVHIFQYQDDGALDSITKSFPNGYSEIIYKTKRGC
;
A
#
# COMPACT_ATOMS: atom_id res chain seq x y z
N MET A 1 -9.84 3.90 22.00
CA MET A 1 -9.67 4.73 20.77
C MET A 1 -9.27 3.83 19.60
N MET A 2 -9.60 4.17 18.34
CA MET A 2 -9.35 3.30 17.16
C MET A 2 -7.88 2.82 17.03
N ASN A 3 -6.92 3.60 17.54
CA ASN A 3 -5.50 3.26 17.53
C ASN A 3 -5.15 2.07 18.45
N GLU A 4 -5.82 1.91 19.59
CA GLU A 4 -5.56 0.80 20.53
C GLU A 4 -5.99 -0.55 19.95
N ARG A 5 -7.10 -0.59 19.21
CA ARG A 5 -7.56 -1.81 18.55
C ARG A 5 -6.58 -2.25 17.47
N LEU A 6 -6.13 -1.32 16.62
CA LEU A 6 -5.17 -1.65 15.57
C LEU A 6 -3.81 -2.09 16.16
N LYS A 7 -3.38 -1.48 17.28
CA LYS A 7 -2.19 -1.91 18.02
C LYS A 7 -2.35 -3.32 18.59
N ALA A 8 -3.50 -3.64 19.19
CA ALA A 8 -3.78 -4.99 19.67
C ALA A 8 -3.79 -6.03 18.53
N GLU A 9 -4.35 -5.68 17.37
CA GLU A 9 -4.30 -6.54 16.18
C GLU A 9 -2.86 -6.71 15.66
N PHE A 10 -2.06 -5.65 15.63
CA PHE A 10 -0.64 -5.73 15.27
C PHE A 10 0.12 -6.69 16.20
N GLU A 11 -0.06 -6.58 17.52
CA GLU A 11 0.57 -7.48 18.48
C GLU A 11 0.14 -8.94 18.29
N ALA A 12 -1.15 -9.18 18.00
CA ALA A 12 -1.67 -10.53 17.77
C ALA A 12 -1.01 -11.21 16.56
N TYR A 13 -0.70 -10.47 15.50
CA TYR A 13 -0.17 -11.05 14.26
C TYR A 13 1.35 -11.30 14.26
N LYS A 14 2.09 -10.90 15.29
CA LYS A 14 3.57 -10.96 15.28
C LYS A 14 4.14 -12.34 14.94
N ASN A 15 3.47 -13.41 15.39
CA ASN A 15 3.95 -14.78 15.25
C ASN A 15 3.12 -15.65 14.28
N ASP A 16 2.15 -15.05 13.58
CA ASP A 16 1.14 -15.78 12.82
C ASP A 16 1.52 -16.02 11.35
N PHE A 17 2.74 -15.66 10.93
CA PHE A 17 3.15 -15.71 9.52
C PHE A 17 2.85 -17.08 8.86
N GLU A 18 3.32 -18.19 9.44
CA GLU A 18 3.16 -19.51 8.84
C GLU A 18 1.69 -19.96 8.83
N LEU A 19 0.92 -19.60 9.85
CA LEU A 19 -0.50 -19.90 9.92
C LEU A 19 -1.26 -19.18 8.80
N ILE A 20 -1.04 -17.86 8.66
CA ILE A 20 -1.68 -17.04 7.64
C ILE A 20 -1.26 -17.52 6.25
N ARG A 21 0.04 -17.75 6.03
CA ARG A 21 0.57 -18.23 4.75
C ARG A 21 -0.12 -19.52 4.30
N GLN A 22 -0.24 -20.51 5.20
CA GLN A 22 -0.88 -21.79 4.88
C GLN A 22 -2.38 -21.67 4.60
N GLN A 23 -3.06 -20.71 5.21
CA GLN A 23 -4.47 -20.43 4.91
C GLN A 23 -4.60 -19.83 3.52
N ILE A 24 -3.85 -18.75 3.26
CA ILE A 24 -3.87 -18.03 1.99
C ILE A 24 -3.44 -18.92 0.82
N GLU A 25 -2.41 -19.75 0.97
CA GLU A 25 -1.94 -20.66 -0.09
C GLU A 25 -3.01 -21.65 -0.56
N LYS A 26 -3.97 -22.03 0.31
CA LYS A 26 -5.08 -22.91 -0.07
C LYS A 26 -6.15 -22.18 -0.88
N GLU A 27 -6.24 -20.86 -0.72
CA GLU A 27 -7.24 -20.01 -1.39
C GLU A 27 -6.71 -19.43 -2.72
N VAL A 28 -5.39 -19.39 -2.93
CA VAL A 28 -4.80 -18.91 -4.17
C VAL A 28 -5.05 -19.91 -5.30
N VAL A 29 -5.80 -19.47 -6.33
CA VAL A 29 -6.09 -20.26 -7.53
C VAL A 29 -5.23 -19.86 -8.73
N ARG A 30 -4.60 -18.68 -8.68
CA ARG A 30 -3.78 -18.14 -9.78
C ARG A 30 -2.71 -17.18 -9.27
N ASN A 31 -1.54 -17.22 -9.90
CA ASN A 31 -0.47 -16.26 -9.68
C ASN A 31 -0.19 -15.42 -10.94
N GLU A 32 0.05 -14.13 -10.76
CA GLU A 32 0.59 -13.25 -11.80
C GLU A 32 1.94 -12.64 -11.37
N TYR A 33 2.83 -12.40 -12.34
CA TYR A 33 4.21 -12.00 -12.08
C TYR A 33 4.53 -10.68 -12.77
N TYR A 34 5.18 -9.77 -12.06
CA TYR A 34 5.52 -8.44 -12.53
C TYR A 34 6.93 -8.03 -12.14
N LYS A 35 7.58 -7.22 -12.97
CA LYS A 35 8.76 -6.46 -12.56
C LYS A 35 8.30 -5.16 -11.91
N SER A 36 8.50 -5.06 -10.60
CA SER A 36 7.98 -4.03 -9.69
C SER A 36 6.46 -4.10 -9.46
N GLU A 37 5.99 -3.32 -8.47
CA GLU A 37 4.59 -3.24 -8.08
C GLU A 37 3.71 -2.80 -9.25
N PHE A 38 2.59 -3.50 -9.48
CA PHE A 38 1.70 -3.27 -10.61
C PHE A 38 0.26 -2.90 -10.22
N TYR A 39 -0.23 -3.47 -9.12
CA TYR A 39 -1.54 -3.12 -8.55
C TYR A 39 -1.38 -2.14 -7.39
N GLU A 40 -2.25 -1.13 -7.33
CA GLU A 40 -2.23 -0.10 -6.29
C GLU A 40 -3.30 -0.38 -5.23
N LEU A 41 -2.91 -0.40 -3.95
CA LEU A 41 -3.87 -0.42 -2.83
C LEU A 41 -4.32 0.99 -2.42
N THR A 42 -3.52 2.00 -2.75
CA THR A 42 -3.83 3.41 -2.46
C THR A 42 -3.72 4.23 -3.76
N PRO A 43 -4.60 5.22 -3.98
CA PRO A 43 -4.56 6.05 -5.18
C PRO A 43 -3.20 6.72 -5.41
N PHE A 44 -2.73 6.66 -6.66
CA PHE A 44 -1.52 7.34 -7.13
C PHE A 44 -0.26 7.00 -6.32
N SER A 45 -0.19 5.80 -5.76
CA SER A 45 0.92 5.31 -4.96
C SER A 45 2.25 5.39 -5.71
N TYR A 46 2.27 5.09 -7.02
CA TYR A 46 3.48 5.20 -7.84
C TYR A 46 3.97 6.64 -7.94
N GLN A 47 3.07 7.57 -8.25
CA GLN A 47 3.38 8.98 -8.40
C GLN A 47 3.79 9.61 -7.06
N ARG A 48 3.09 9.27 -5.96
CA ARG A 48 3.41 9.73 -4.61
C ARG A 48 4.79 9.27 -4.14
N ASN A 49 5.21 8.08 -4.52
CA ASN A 49 6.48 7.48 -4.09
C ASN A 49 7.62 7.67 -5.12
N GLY A 50 7.37 8.30 -6.26
CA GLY A 50 8.38 8.53 -7.30
C GLY A 50 8.78 7.29 -8.10
N PHE A 51 7.93 6.26 -8.14
CA PHE A 51 8.16 5.03 -8.88
C PHE A 51 7.30 4.96 -10.15
N LYS A 52 7.69 4.09 -11.08
CA LYS A 52 6.85 3.75 -12.23
C LYS A 52 6.08 2.48 -11.92
N GLN A 53 4.85 2.39 -12.44
CA GLN A 53 4.10 1.14 -12.44
C GLN A 53 4.95 0.02 -13.07
N GLY A 54 4.87 -1.16 -12.47
CA GLY A 54 5.56 -2.35 -12.91
C GLY A 54 5.12 -2.85 -14.29
N LYS A 55 5.75 -3.94 -14.74
CA LYS A 55 5.46 -4.55 -16.05
C LYS A 55 5.18 -6.05 -15.93
N PRO A 56 4.18 -6.58 -16.65
CA PRO A 56 3.90 -8.01 -16.65
C PRO A 56 5.10 -8.84 -17.11
N VAL A 57 5.32 -9.98 -16.45
CA VAL A 57 6.32 -10.98 -16.83
C VAL A 57 5.62 -12.19 -17.43
N LYS A 58 5.71 -12.33 -18.76
CA LYS A 58 5.04 -13.42 -19.50
C LYS A 58 5.71 -14.79 -19.33
N ARG A 59 7.04 -14.83 -19.21
CA ARG A 59 7.85 -16.06 -19.06
C ARG A 59 8.52 -16.08 -17.69
N HIS A 60 7.75 -16.41 -16.67
CA HIS A 60 8.21 -16.39 -15.29
C HIS A 60 9.27 -17.46 -14.99
N ASP A 61 9.25 -18.57 -15.74
CA ASP A 61 10.26 -19.63 -15.76
C ASP A 61 11.67 -19.14 -16.13
N THR A 62 11.77 -18.01 -16.84
CA THR A 62 13.06 -17.42 -17.26
C THR A 62 13.63 -16.43 -16.24
N ILE A 63 12.95 -16.20 -15.12
CA ILE A 63 13.39 -15.23 -14.11
C ILE A 63 14.61 -15.79 -13.36
N LYS A 64 15.77 -15.15 -13.58
CA LYS A 64 17.03 -15.48 -12.88
C LYS A 64 17.21 -14.76 -11.54
N SER A 65 16.34 -13.82 -11.22
CA SER A 65 16.43 -13.04 -9.98
C SER A 65 15.06 -12.58 -9.53
N SER A 66 14.80 -12.83 -8.25
CA SER A 66 13.64 -12.37 -7.49
C SER A 66 13.72 -10.88 -7.14
N LYS A 67 14.87 -10.23 -7.33
CA LYS A 67 14.99 -8.78 -7.10
C LYS A 67 13.98 -8.02 -7.96
N ASN A 68 13.19 -7.16 -7.30
CA ASN A 68 12.10 -6.39 -7.91
C ASN A 68 11.05 -7.27 -8.61
N LEU A 69 10.93 -8.56 -8.25
CA LEU A 69 9.82 -9.40 -8.69
C LEU A 69 8.65 -9.19 -7.74
N CYS A 70 7.47 -8.89 -8.29
CA CYS A 70 6.22 -8.89 -7.55
C CYS A 70 5.37 -10.06 -8.05
N ILE A 71 4.87 -10.88 -7.12
CA ILE A 71 3.98 -12.00 -7.40
C ILE A 71 2.66 -11.72 -6.69
N TYR A 72 1.56 -11.80 -7.44
CA TYR A 72 0.21 -11.56 -6.91
C TYR A 72 -0.58 -12.86 -6.94
N GLY A 73 -0.99 -13.33 -5.77
CA GLY A 73 -1.86 -14.49 -5.60
C GLY A 73 -3.32 -14.08 -5.59
N PHE A 74 -4.12 -14.64 -6.48
CA PHE A 74 -5.54 -14.36 -6.63
C PHE A 74 -6.40 -15.51 -6.11
N ASN A 75 -7.51 -15.20 -5.46
CA ASN A 75 -8.54 -16.17 -5.13
C ASN A 75 -9.53 -16.41 -6.29
N ASP A 76 -10.51 -17.29 -6.08
CA ASP A 76 -11.56 -17.64 -7.04
C ASP A 76 -12.47 -16.46 -7.43
N GLN A 77 -12.55 -15.43 -6.59
CA GLN A 77 -13.24 -14.16 -6.86
C GLN A 77 -12.36 -13.12 -7.61
N ALA A 78 -11.18 -13.53 -8.09
CA ALA A 78 -10.20 -12.64 -8.72
C ALA A 78 -9.73 -11.47 -7.83
N LYS A 79 -9.80 -11.61 -6.50
CA LYS A 79 -9.20 -10.66 -5.55
C LYS A 79 -7.76 -11.07 -5.25
N ILE A 80 -6.88 -10.08 -5.13
CA ILE A 80 -5.48 -10.29 -4.71
C ILE A 80 -5.48 -10.56 -3.21
N ILE A 81 -5.14 -11.77 -2.79
CA ILE A 81 -5.08 -12.14 -1.36
C ILE A 81 -3.64 -12.28 -0.85
N GLU A 82 -2.66 -12.32 -1.77
CA GLU A 82 -1.24 -12.38 -1.45
C GLU A 82 -0.42 -11.48 -2.39
N VAL A 83 0.55 -10.76 -1.84
CA VAL A 83 1.61 -10.07 -2.59
C VAL A 83 2.96 -10.52 -2.06
N LYS A 84 3.80 -11.09 -2.91
CA LYS A 84 5.22 -11.36 -2.63
C LYS A 84 6.08 -10.34 -3.35
N ALA A 85 6.82 -9.52 -2.62
CA ALA A 85 7.74 -8.53 -3.19
C ALA A 85 9.19 -8.95 -2.91
N GLY A 86 9.91 -9.32 -3.96
CA GLY A 86 11.26 -9.87 -3.84
C GLY A 86 12.30 -8.80 -3.49
N CYS A 87 13.19 -9.14 -2.56
CA CYS A 87 14.21 -8.21 -2.05
C CYS A 87 15.57 -8.41 -2.74
N SER A 88 16.63 -7.81 -2.19
CA SER A 88 18.00 -7.97 -2.72
C SER A 88 18.57 -9.38 -2.50
N ILE A 89 18.02 -10.14 -1.54
CA ILE A 89 18.41 -11.51 -1.25
C ILE A 89 17.62 -12.44 -2.17
N GLU A 90 18.34 -13.35 -2.83
CA GLU A 90 17.74 -14.24 -3.80
C GLU A 90 16.74 -15.22 -3.16
N ASN A 91 15.57 -15.33 -3.78
CA ASN A 91 14.43 -16.18 -3.41
C ASN A 91 13.83 -15.84 -2.05
N GLN A 92 14.02 -14.59 -1.61
CA GLN A 92 13.46 -14.04 -0.39
C GLN A 92 12.48 -12.91 -0.73
N PHE A 93 11.37 -12.86 -0.02
CA PHE A 93 10.25 -11.97 -0.31
C PHE A 93 9.72 -11.33 0.96
N TYR A 94 9.31 -10.07 0.84
CA TYR A 94 8.32 -9.49 1.74
C TYR A 94 6.96 -10.08 1.36
N HIS A 95 6.11 -10.34 2.36
CA HIS A 95 4.80 -10.93 2.17
C HIS A 95 3.71 -10.00 2.69
N THR A 96 2.79 -9.60 1.81
CA THR A 96 1.56 -8.91 2.20
C THR A 96 0.39 -9.84 2.02
N PHE A 97 -0.38 -10.06 3.08
CA PHE A 97 -1.64 -10.80 3.03
C PHE A 97 -2.82 -9.83 3.09
N LEU A 98 -3.81 -10.03 2.22
CA LEU A 98 -4.97 -9.15 2.08
C LEU A 98 -6.26 -9.86 2.44
N PHE A 99 -7.02 -9.26 3.35
CA PHE A 99 -8.31 -9.78 3.81
C PHE A 99 -9.40 -8.77 3.47
N TYR A 100 -10.46 -9.27 2.86
CA TYR A 100 -11.55 -8.43 2.36
C TYR A 100 -12.81 -8.65 3.21
N THR A 101 -13.43 -7.54 3.58
CA THR A 101 -14.81 -7.44 4.08
C THR A 101 -15.50 -6.33 3.29
N ASP A 102 -16.81 -6.13 3.48
CA ASP A 102 -17.62 -5.25 2.62
C ASP A 102 -16.98 -3.88 2.30
N ASN A 103 -16.70 -3.09 3.34
CA ASN A 103 -16.15 -1.73 3.20
C ASN A 103 -14.74 -1.59 3.80
N LEU A 104 -14.06 -2.70 4.05
CA LEU A 104 -12.73 -2.72 4.68
C LEU A 104 -11.86 -3.78 4.03
N VAL A 105 -10.67 -3.36 3.60
CA VAL A 105 -9.56 -4.26 3.31
C VAL A 105 -8.56 -4.15 4.46
N LYS A 106 -8.04 -5.29 4.91
CA LYS A 106 -6.92 -5.34 5.85
C LYS A 106 -5.69 -5.90 5.14
N SER A 107 -4.54 -5.27 5.31
CA SER A 107 -3.25 -5.85 4.93
C SER A 107 -2.39 -6.15 6.14
N ILE A 108 -1.67 -7.28 6.08
CA ILE A 108 -0.67 -7.67 7.07
C ILE A 108 0.65 -7.87 6.31
N LEU A 109 1.66 -7.04 6.60
CA LEU A 109 2.97 -7.09 5.93
C LEU A 109 4.01 -7.72 6.84
N TYR A 110 4.68 -8.74 6.33
CA TYR A 110 5.89 -9.34 6.92
C TYR A 110 7.10 -9.07 6.02
N ASP A 111 8.27 -8.91 6.64
CA ASP A 111 9.54 -8.86 5.91
C ASP A 111 10.01 -10.26 5.48
N ASN A 112 11.18 -10.32 4.83
CA ASN A 112 11.76 -11.58 4.40
C ASN A 112 12.31 -12.45 5.54
N GLY A 113 12.49 -11.89 6.74
CA GLY A 113 12.76 -12.63 7.97
C GLY A 113 11.49 -13.16 8.64
N LYS A 114 10.31 -12.89 8.05
CA LYS A 114 8.98 -13.21 8.58
C LYS A 114 8.63 -12.42 9.84
N HIS A 115 9.28 -11.28 10.04
CA HIS A 115 8.94 -10.34 11.10
C HIS A 115 7.80 -9.44 10.65
N LEU A 116 6.80 -9.25 11.52
CA LEU A 116 5.69 -8.35 11.22
C LEU A 116 6.18 -6.91 11.12
N MET A 117 5.89 -6.27 10.00
CA MET A 117 6.27 -4.89 9.70
C MET A 117 5.15 -3.91 10.00
N ASN A 118 3.94 -4.19 9.49
CA ASN A 118 2.75 -3.40 9.75
C ASN A 118 1.45 -4.17 9.53
N VAL A 119 0.39 -3.66 10.15
CA VAL A 119 -1.01 -3.97 9.86
C VAL A 119 -1.68 -2.69 9.40
N CYS A 120 -2.45 -2.77 8.31
CA CYS A 120 -3.12 -1.63 7.72
C CYS A 120 -4.60 -1.92 7.46
N HIS A 121 -5.47 -0.96 7.77
CA HIS A 121 -6.91 -0.97 7.47
C HIS A 121 -7.24 0.11 6.44
N TYR A 122 -7.81 -0.31 5.32
CA TYR A 122 -8.26 0.53 4.22
C TYR A 122 -9.80 0.58 4.25
N PHE A 123 -10.36 1.70 4.67
CA PHE A 123 -11.80 1.91 4.76
C PHE A 123 -12.32 2.55 3.49
N PHE A 124 -13.31 1.90 2.88
CA PHE A 124 -13.93 2.35 1.65
C PHE A 124 -15.31 2.96 1.93
N LYS A 125 -15.64 4.02 1.19
CA LYS A 125 -16.96 4.64 1.17
C LYS A 125 -17.31 4.91 -0.29
N ASP A 126 -18.48 4.45 -0.72
CA ASP A 126 -18.97 4.63 -2.10
C ASP A 126 -17.95 4.15 -3.16
N GLY A 127 -17.28 3.02 -2.89
CA GLY A 127 -16.25 2.42 -3.76
C GLY A 127 -14.89 3.14 -3.77
N LYS A 128 -14.71 4.21 -3.00
CA LYS A 128 -13.46 4.98 -2.90
C LYS A 128 -12.78 4.76 -1.57
N LEU A 129 -11.45 4.69 -1.57
CA LEU A 129 -10.68 4.68 -0.33
C LEU A 129 -10.93 6.02 0.38
N ASN A 130 -11.47 5.98 1.58
CA ASN A 130 -11.81 7.17 2.36
C ASN A 130 -10.84 7.40 3.52
N ARG A 131 -10.39 6.33 4.17
CA ARG A 131 -9.48 6.40 5.31
C ARG A 131 -8.54 5.21 5.33
N LEU A 132 -7.30 5.45 5.74
CA LEU A 132 -6.30 4.42 5.97
C LEU A 132 -5.77 4.55 7.39
N LEU A 133 -5.66 3.44 8.11
CA LEU A 133 -4.99 3.36 9.40
C LEU A 133 -3.89 2.32 9.34
N LEU A 134 -2.67 2.68 9.72
CA LEU A 134 -1.51 1.80 9.74
C LEU A 134 -0.89 1.80 11.13
N CYS A 135 -0.57 0.62 11.64
CA CYS A 135 0.26 0.43 12.83
C CYS A 135 1.46 -0.46 12.45
N GLY A 136 2.66 -0.03 12.83
CA GLY A 136 3.89 -0.79 12.65
C GLY A 136 4.83 -0.61 13.84
N ASN A 137 6.00 -1.23 13.77
CA ASN A 137 6.98 -1.23 14.87
C ASN A 137 7.46 0.19 15.26
N TYR A 138 7.52 1.11 14.30
CA TYR A 138 8.11 2.45 14.49
C TYR A 138 7.07 3.57 14.56
N GLY A 139 5.82 3.22 14.83
CA GLY A 139 4.73 4.17 14.97
C GLY A 139 3.51 3.84 14.12
N SER A 140 2.61 4.82 14.02
CA SER A 140 1.35 4.67 13.31
C SER A 140 1.08 5.84 12.37
N ARG A 141 0.21 5.61 11.40
CA ARG A 141 -0.20 6.60 10.42
C ARG A 141 -1.69 6.54 10.21
N GLU A 142 -2.29 7.72 10.08
CA GLU A 142 -3.65 7.88 9.58
C GLU A 142 -3.61 8.71 8.29
N GLU A 143 -4.31 8.25 7.25
CA GLU A 143 -4.53 9.02 6.03
C GLU A 143 -6.03 9.20 5.79
N SER A 144 -6.46 10.43 5.50
CA SER A 144 -7.84 10.77 5.09
C SER A 144 -7.84 11.21 3.64
N TYR A 145 -8.68 10.57 2.83
CA TYR A 145 -8.76 10.79 1.38
C TYR A 145 -9.98 11.64 1.07
N ILE A 146 -9.74 12.84 0.53
CA ILE A 146 -10.74 13.88 0.33
C ILE A 146 -10.97 14.08 -1.16
N TYR A 147 -12.24 14.02 -1.56
CA TYR A 147 -12.66 14.07 -2.95
C TYR A 147 -13.58 15.27 -3.20
N ASP A 148 -13.43 15.87 -4.37
CA ASP A 148 -14.47 16.72 -4.98
C ASP A 148 -15.18 15.89 -6.06
N GLY A 149 -16.41 15.46 -5.76
CA GLY A 149 -17.11 14.46 -6.57
C GLY A 149 -16.31 13.15 -6.70
N ASN A 150 -15.82 12.86 -7.91
CA ASN A 150 -15.01 11.67 -8.22
C ASN A 150 -13.49 11.94 -8.25
N VAL A 151 -13.07 13.19 -8.05
CA VAL A 151 -11.67 13.60 -8.17
C VAL A 151 -11.05 13.67 -6.78
N LEU A 152 -9.95 12.95 -6.56
CA LEU A 152 -9.19 13.04 -5.32
C LEU A 152 -8.45 14.37 -5.28
N THR A 153 -8.71 15.22 -4.29
CA THR A 153 -8.09 16.55 -4.21
C THR A 153 -6.99 16.60 -3.15
N HIS A 154 -7.21 15.93 -2.02
CA HIS A 154 -6.28 15.94 -0.90
C HIS A 154 -6.14 14.56 -0.26
N ILE A 155 -4.95 14.26 0.23
CA ILE A 155 -4.73 13.25 1.26
C ILE A 155 -4.12 13.94 2.47
N GLU A 156 -4.85 14.00 3.58
CA GLU A 156 -4.31 14.45 4.86
C GLU A 156 -3.63 13.28 5.56
N ILE A 157 -2.37 13.46 5.98
CA ILE A 157 -1.56 12.41 6.60
C ILE A 157 -1.17 12.87 7.99
N LYS A 158 -1.50 12.06 9.00
CA LYS A 158 -1.06 12.22 10.39
C LYS A 158 -0.14 11.07 10.77
N GLN A 159 0.95 11.39 11.44
CA GLN A 159 1.95 10.43 11.86
C GLN A 159 2.10 10.47 13.37
N TYR A 160 2.28 9.30 13.97
CA TYR A 160 2.44 9.14 15.40
C TYR A 160 3.66 8.28 15.67
N ASN A 161 4.40 8.58 16.74
CA ASN A 161 5.51 7.75 17.20
C ASN A 161 5.00 6.43 17.82
N GLU A 162 5.92 5.60 18.32
CA GLU A 162 5.60 4.31 18.95
C GLU A 162 4.77 4.43 20.24
N GLU A 163 4.86 5.58 20.92
CA GLU A 163 4.08 5.95 22.11
C GLU A 163 2.67 6.44 21.74
N GLY A 164 2.40 6.69 20.45
CA GLY A 164 1.12 7.19 19.95
C GLY A 164 0.98 8.71 20.00
N GLU A 165 2.07 9.42 20.29
CA GLU A 165 2.12 10.88 20.28
C GLU A 165 2.23 11.41 18.86
N ASN A 166 1.68 12.60 18.60
CA ASN A 166 1.75 13.23 17.29
C ASN A 166 3.21 13.54 16.91
N ALA A 167 3.72 12.85 15.89
CA ALA A 167 5.06 13.02 15.34
C ALA A 167 5.09 13.96 14.12
N GLY A 168 3.92 14.44 13.68
CA GLY A 168 3.77 15.39 12.59
C GLY A 168 2.63 15.03 11.66
N GLY A 169 2.54 15.80 10.58
CA GLY A 169 1.59 15.56 9.52
C GLY A 169 2.01 16.28 8.25
N LEU A 170 1.35 15.94 7.16
CA LEU A 170 1.52 16.58 5.87
C LEU A 170 0.26 16.37 5.03
N VAL A 171 0.16 17.12 3.94
CA VAL A 171 -0.93 16.97 2.96
C VAL A 171 -0.33 16.71 1.59
N HIS A 172 -0.88 15.73 0.88
CA HIS A 172 -0.69 15.63 -0.57
C HIS A 172 -1.86 16.31 -1.27
N ILE A 173 -1.55 17.26 -2.15
CA ILE A 173 -2.51 18.06 -2.92
C ILE A 173 -2.39 17.63 -4.38
N PHE A 174 -3.51 17.28 -4.99
CA PHE A 174 -3.58 16.76 -6.35
C PHE A 174 -4.13 17.83 -7.29
N GLN A 175 -3.42 18.07 -8.39
CA GLN A 175 -3.86 18.97 -9.46
C GLN A 175 -4.00 18.19 -10.75
N TYR A 176 -5.03 18.54 -11.52
CA TYR A 176 -5.40 17.87 -12.75
C TYR A 176 -5.39 18.85 -13.92
N GLN A 177 -5.22 18.32 -15.13
CA GLN A 177 -5.37 19.03 -16.39
C GLN A 177 -6.86 19.10 -16.76
N ASP A 178 -7.20 19.93 -17.76
CA ASP A 178 -8.58 20.13 -18.20
C ASP A 178 -9.23 18.83 -18.72
N ASP A 179 -8.42 17.87 -19.21
CA ASP A 179 -8.86 16.55 -19.66
C ASP A 179 -9.05 15.53 -18.52
N GLY A 180 -8.81 15.95 -17.27
CA GLY A 180 -8.89 15.11 -16.08
C GLY A 180 -7.66 14.26 -15.78
N ALA A 181 -6.60 14.34 -16.60
CA ALA A 181 -5.34 13.67 -16.30
C ALA A 181 -4.63 14.33 -15.11
N LEU A 182 -3.96 13.53 -14.27
CA LEU A 182 -3.16 14.06 -13.16
C LEU A 182 -2.04 14.95 -13.72
N ASP A 183 -1.98 16.20 -13.29
CA ASP A 183 -0.93 17.15 -13.68
C ASP A 183 0.22 17.12 -12.67
N SER A 184 -0.09 17.25 -11.38
CA SER A 184 0.93 17.29 -10.34
C SER A 184 0.44 16.81 -8.98
N ILE A 185 1.38 16.40 -8.13
CA ILE A 185 1.15 16.17 -6.71
C ILE A 185 2.13 17.05 -5.93
N THR A 186 1.58 17.90 -5.06
CA THR A 186 2.36 18.73 -4.13
C THR A 186 2.26 18.15 -2.73
N LYS A 187 3.40 17.99 -2.08
CA LYS A 187 3.51 17.63 -0.67
C LYS A 187 3.72 18.90 0.13
N SER A 188 2.83 19.18 1.08
CA SER A 188 2.83 20.38 1.91
C SER A 188 2.89 20.03 3.39
N PHE A 189 3.68 20.79 4.13
CA PHE A 189 3.95 20.59 5.55
C PHE A 189 3.36 21.74 6.39
N PRO A 190 2.99 21.49 7.66
CA PRO A 190 2.41 22.51 8.55
C PRO A 190 3.28 23.75 8.78
N ASN A 191 4.60 23.64 8.58
CA ASN A 191 5.54 24.76 8.70
C ASN A 191 5.56 25.69 7.47
N GLY A 192 4.68 25.47 6.49
CA GLY A 192 4.58 26.25 5.26
C GLY A 192 5.50 25.79 4.13
N TYR A 193 6.40 24.82 4.37
CA TYR A 193 7.20 24.24 3.30
C TYR A 193 6.32 23.36 2.39
N SER A 194 6.61 23.40 1.08
CA SER A 194 5.97 22.52 0.10
C SER A 194 6.90 22.16 -1.05
N GLU A 195 6.74 20.97 -1.60
CA GLU A 195 7.50 20.45 -2.73
C GLU A 195 6.59 19.74 -3.74
N ILE A 196 6.87 19.86 -5.04
CA ILE A 196 6.20 19.05 -6.06
C ILE A 196 6.89 17.69 -6.12
N ILE A 197 6.19 16.63 -5.70
CA ILE A 197 6.72 15.26 -5.68
C ILE A 197 6.41 14.49 -6.98
N TYR A 198 5.47 14.99 -7.77
CA TYR A 198 5.15 14.47 -9.09
C TYR A 198 4.72 15.60 -10.03
N LYS A 199 5.20 15.55 -11.27
CA LYS A 199 4.75 16.43 -12.36
C LYS A 199 4.69 15.64 -13.65
N THR A 200 3.55 15.68 -14.32
CA THR A 200 3.39 15.09 -15.65
C THR A 200 4.29 15.84 -16.64
N LYS A 201 5.13 15.08 -17.36
CA LYS A 201 5.92 15.66 -18.45
C LYS A 201 4.96 16.04 -19.57
N ARG A 202 4.82 17.34 -19.84
CA ARG A 202 4.17 17.80 -21.08
C ARG A 202 5.08 17.38 -22.23
N GLY A 203 4.53 16.68 -23.22
CA GLY A 203 5.28 16.37 -24.44
C GLY A 203 5.70 17.67 -25.10
N CYS A 204 6.99 17.77 -25.45
CA CYS A 204 7.46 18.78 -26.40
C CYS A 204 7.00 18.39 -27.81
#